data_AF-A0A933LA44-F1
#
_entry.id   AF-A0A933LA44-F1
#
_cell.length_a   1.000
_cell.length_b   1.000
_cell.length_c   1.000
_cell.angle_alpha   90.00
_cell.angle_beta   90.00
_cell.angle_gamma   90.00
#
_symmetry.space_group_name_H-M   'P 1'
#
loop_
_entity.id
_entity.type
_entity.pdbx_description
1 polymer ?
#
loop_
_entity_poly.entity_id
_entity_poly.type
_entity_poly.pdbx_seq_one_letter_code
_entity_poly.pdbx_strand_id
1 'polypeptide(L)'
;MGNQKSQSLSDVSKNKNVTFLFLEEKRKFPRLNFTHEQFKLNQSGKVYSILDLSINGLALHLIDSKDLVYFTLGAKLSGILNIKSQKEPIQLRVTNISKERVGCEFIDLESSLKEMLKKISDPLFLTKELKLIPGSQQFNGWYHGAFGTDFYFTVTPESEIKNFIFCFSGNFVRWTIEDGVNTGSISPLDEKTEESGVIWLETVLLRVDVNKDCNKLRIAKQLILGSNLPQGLKNLCLEHLEA
;
A
#
# COMPACT_ATOMS: atom_id res chain seq x y z
N MET A 1 47.31 27.43 4.07
CA MET A 1 47.66 26.25 3.24
C MET A 1 47.35 25.01 4.06
N GLY A 2 46.18 24.42 3.82
CA GLY A 2 45.67 23.28 4.59
C GLY A 2 46.08 21.95 3.98
N ASN A 3 46.60 21.05 4.80
CA ASN A 3 46.80 19.64 4.47
C ASN A 3 45.75 18.82 5.24
N GLN A 4 44.64 18.49 4.57
CA GLN A 4 43.70 17.47 5.05
C GLN A 4 44.29 16.08 4.74
N LYS A 5 44.65 15.34 5.79
CA LYS A 5 44.94 13.92 5.70
C LYS A 5 43.61 13.16 5.61
N SER A 6 43.47 12.41 4.52
CA SER A 6 42.44 11.40 4.28
C SER A 6 42.38 10.38 5.44
N GLN A 7 41.20 10.19 6.01
CA GLN A 7 40.87 9.06 6.89
C GLN A 7 40.34 7.92 6.02
N SER A 8 40.92 6.74 6.17
CA SER A 8 40.61 5.53 5.42
C SER A 8 39.30 4.87 5.87
N LEU A 9 38.48 4.49 4.89
CA LEU A 9 37.18 3.81 5.01
C LEU A 9 37.30 2.32 5.40
N SER A 10 37.99 1.98 6.51
CA SER A 10 38.18 0.58 6.92
C SER A 10 37.56 0.15 8.26
N ASP A 11 36.86 1.01 9.00
CA ASP A 11 36.47 0.72 10.39
C ASP A 11 34.96 0.57 10.70
N VAL A 12 34.11 0.25 9.71
CA VAL A 12 32.65 0.02 9.95
C VAL A 12 32.26 -1.48 9.98
N SER A 13 33.24 -2.39 9.98
CA SER A 13 33.00 -3.85 9.90
C SER A 13 32.95 -4.59 11.25
N LYS A 14 32.45 -3.98 12.33
CA LYS A 14 32.33 -4.69 13.63
C LYS A 14 31.09 -4.30 14.43
N ASN A 15 29.91 -4.73 13.95
CA ASN A 15 28.77 -5.02 14.83
C ASN A 15 27.86 -6.06 14.17
N LYS A 16 28.35 -7.31 14.15
CA LYS A 16 27.51 -8.49 13.96
C LYS A 16 26.95 -8.84 15.34
N ASN A 17 25.67 -8.53 15.56
CA ASN A 17 24.75 -9.26 16.46
C ASN A 17 23.39 -8.54 16.44
N VAL A 18 22.72 -8.56 15.28
CA VAL A 18 21.26 -8.39 15.23
C VAL A 18 20.70 -9.76 14.95
N THR A 19 20.30 -10.44 16.01
CA THR A 19 19.51 -11.67 15.93
C THR A 19 18.15 -11.28 15.36
N PHE A 20 18.00 -11.36 14.04
CA PHE A 20 16.70 -11.22 13.40
C PHE A 20 15.85 -12.41 13.83
N LEU A 21 14.95 -12.17 14.79
CA LEU A 21 13.82 -13.05 15.06
C LEU A 21 12.98 -13.08 13.80
N PHE A 22 13.19 -14.10 12.96
CA PHE A 22 12.28 -14.44 11.88
C PHE A 22 10.95 -14.88 12.50
N LEU A 23 10.06 -13.91 12.74
CA LEU A 23 8.64 -14.20 12.88
C LEU A 23 8.17 -14.65 11.50
N GLU A 24 7.91 -15.94 11.34
CA GLU A 24 7.27 -16.49 10.14
C GLU A 24 5.96 -15.74 9.85
N GLU A 25 5.97 -14.94 8.79
CA GLU A 25 4.81 -14.20 8.29
C GLU A 25 3.76 -15.20 7.76
N LYS A 26 2.71 -15.47 8.55
CA LYS A 26 1.62 -16.41 8.20
C LYS A 26 0.66 -15.89 7.10
N ARG A 27 0.89 -14.72 6.52
CA ARG A 27 -0.07 -14.06 5.61
C ARG A 27 0.20 -14.43 4.17
N LYS A 28 -0.84 -14.89 3.46
CA LYS A 28 -0.79 -15.21 2.03
C LYS A 28 -0.74 -13.97 1.12
N PHE A 29 -1.00 -12.76 1.65
CA PHE A 29 -1.00 -11.51 0.89
C PHE A 29 -0.35 -10.35 1.67
N PRO A 30 0.48 -9.52 1.01
CA PRO A 30 1.11 -8.34 1.61
C PRO A 30 0.12 -7.18 1.78
N ARG A 31 0.47 -6.18 2.60
CA ARG A 31 -0.42 -5.08 3.05
C ARG A 31 -0.03 -3.75 2.42
N LEU A 32 -0.98 -3.02 1.82
CA LEU A 32 -0.82 -1.60 1.47
C LEU A 32 -1.62 -0.73 2.42
N ASN A 33 -1.02 0.39 2.78
CA ASN A 33 -1.71 1.64 3.10
C ASN A 33 -1.24 2.67 2.04
N PHE A 34 -1.98 3.66 1.57
CA PHE A 34 -3.06 4.45 2.15
C PHE A 34 -4.00 4.96 1.05
N THR A 35 -5.26 5.23 1.43
CA THR A 35 -6.07 6.46 1.20
C THR A 35 -7.51 6.14 0.79
N HIS A 36 -8.46 6.80 1.48
CA HIS A 36 -9.92 6.85 1.26
C HIS A 36 -10.81 5.96 2.13
N GLU A 37 -10.46 4.71 2.44
CA GLU A 37 -11.35 3.88 3.25
C GLU A 37 -11.35 4.32 4.72
N GLN A 38 -12.54 4.58 5.23
CA GLN A 38 -12.76 5.14 6.55
C GLN A 38 -13.86 4.39 7.27
N PHE A 39 -13.74 4.26 8.58
CA PHE A 39 -14.81 3.78 9.44
C PHE A 39 -15.21 4.88 10.42
N LYS A 40 -16.47 5.33 10.32
CA LYS A 40 -17.05 6.26 11.29
C LYS A 40 -17.75 5.49 12.40
N LEU A 41 -17.23 5.56 13.62
CA LEU A 41 -17.81 4.91 14.79
C LEU A 41 -19.04 5.67 15.27
N ASN A 42 -20.18 4.99 15.42
CA ASN A 42 -21.43 5.65 15.81
C ASN A 42 -21.39 6.24 17.22
N GLN A 43 -20.76 5.54 18.18
CA GLN A 43 -20.76 5.94 19.59
C GLN A 43 -20.05 7.27 19.84
N SER A 44 -18.92 7.52 19.18
CA SER A 44 -18.12 8.74 19.37
C SER A 44 -18.20 9.71 18.20
N GLY A 45 -18.73 9.27 17.05
CA GLY A 45 -18.70 10.02 15.80
C GLY A 45 -17.32 10.11 15.14
N LYS A 46 -16.26 9.56 15.78
CA LYS A 46 -14.89 9.60 15.29
C LYS A 46 -14.73 8.77 14.01
N VAL A 47 -13.84 9.24 13.15
CA VAL A 47 -13.49 8.60 11.89
C VAL A 47 -12.09 7.99 12.03
N TYR A 48 -11.97 6.72 11.70
CA TYR A 48 -10.73 5.98 11.75
C TYR A 48 -10.34 5.54 10.33
N SER A 49 -9.08 5.73 9.97
CA SER A 49 -8.52 5.19 8.73
C SER A 49 -8.44 3.66 8.82
N ILE A 50 -8.75 2.99 7.72
CA ILE A 50 -8.64 1.54 7.64
C ILE A 50 -7.22 1.17 7.17
N LEU A 51 -6.51 0.37 7.98
CA LEU A 51 -5.17 -0.13 7.71
C LEU A 51 -5.16 -1.40 6.86
N ASP A 52 -6.14 -2.27 7.08
CA ASP A 52 -6.32 -3.46 6.25
C ASP A 52 -7.81 -3.79 6.16
N LEU A 53 -8.20 -4.35 5.02
CA LEU A 53 -9.56 -4.76 4.75
C LEU A 53 -9.54 -6.14 4.08
N SER A 54 -10.39 -7.02 4.56
CA SER A 54 -10.55 -8.38 4.05
C SER A 54 -12.04 -8.73 3.96
N ILE A 55 -12.37 -9.90 3.46
CA ILE A 55 -13.76 -10.39 3.45
C ILE A 55 -14.33 -10.64 4.86
N ASN A 56 -13.47 -10.87 5.86
CA ASN A 56 -13.88 -11.28 7.20
C ASN A 56 -13.74 -10.18 8.24
N GLY A 57 -13.01 -9.11 7.93
CA GLY A 57 -12.72 -8.07 8.91
C GLY A 57 -11.85 -6.97 8.36
N LEU A 58 -11.54 -6.03 9.25
CA LEU A 58 -10.71 -4.87 8.97
C LEU A 58 -9.81 -4.54 10.15
N ALA A 59 -8.81 -3.70 9.91
CA ALA A 59 -8.03 -3.07 10.95
C ALA A 59 -8.18 -1.55 10.90
N LEU A 60 -8.40 -0.94 12.06
CA LEU A 60 -8.43 0.51 12.23
C LEU A 60 -7.06 1.01 12.68
N HIS A 61 -6.63 2.15 12.14
CA HIS A 61 -5.47 2.90 12.63
C HIS A 61 -5.88 3.75 13.84
N LEU A 62 -5.11 3.69 14.92
CA LEU A 62 -5.24 4.58 16.07
C LEU A 62 -4.08 5.56 16.10
N ILE A 63 -4.42 6.84 16.04
CA ILE A 63 -3.43 7.92 16.02
C ILE A 63 -3.23 8.47 17.43
N ASP A 64 -4.33 8.69 18.14
CA ASP A 64 -4.34 9.00 19.56
C ASP A 64 -4.59 7.73 20.38
N SER A 65 -3.61 7.37 21.21
CA SER A 65 -3.73 6.25 22.16
C SER A 65 -4.89 6.41 23.14
N LYS A 66 -5.41 7.63 23.38
CA LYS A 66 -6.60 7.85 24.21
C LYS A 66 -7.87 7.25 23.60
N ASP A 67 -7.90 7.04 22.28
CA ASP A 67 -9.04 6.44 21.59
C ASP A 67 -9.21 4.95 21.91
N LEU A 68 -8.20 4.32 22.50
CA LEU A 68 -8.30 2.96 23.02
C LEU A 68 -9.47 2.77 23.99
N VAL A 69 -9.93 3.84 24.66
CA VAL A 69 -11.11 3.81 25.54
C VAL A 69 -12.39 3.35 24.83
N TYR A 70 -12.48 3.55 23.51
CA TYR A 70 -13.65 3.13 22.72
C TYR A 70 -13.59 1.65 22.30
N PHE A 71 -12.50 0.95 22.58
CA PHE A 71 -12.26 -0.39 22.09
C PHE A 71 -12.01 -1.34 23.27
N THR A 72 -12.79 -2.40 23.33
CA THR A 72 -12.60 -3.49 24.29
C THR A 72 -12.66 -4.81 23.53
N LEU A 73 -11.77 -5.76 23.84
CA LEU A 73 -11.76 -7.06 23.19
C LEU A 73 -13.14 -7.73 23.31
N GLY A 74 -13.64 -8.27 22.20
CA GLY A 74 -14.96 -8.88 22.09
C GLY A 74 -16.14 -7.90 22.01
N ALA A 75 -15.92 -6.60 22.20
CA ALA A 75 -16.99 -5.60 22.12
C ALA A 75 -17.54 -5.52 20.69
N LYS A 76 -18.86 -5.31 20.60
CA LYS A 76 -19.54 -5.03 19.33
C LYS A 76 -19.52 -3.54 19.07
N LEU A 77 -19.05 -3.16 17.89
CA LEU A 77 -19.06 -1.79 17.39
C LEU A 77 -20.09 -1.67 16.27
N SER A 78 -20.72 -0.52 16.16
CA SER A 78 -21.55 -0.16 15.01
C SER A 78 -21.03 1.14 14.40
N GLY A 79 -21.09 1.24 13.08
CA GLY A 79 -20.60 2.40 12.38
C GLY A 79 -20.90 2.36 10.89
N ILE A 80 -20.30 3.30 10.18
CA ILE A 80 -20.40 3.43 8.73
C ILE A 80 -19.04 3.17 8.13
N LEU A 81 -18.95 2.15 7.27
CA LEU A 81 -17.81 1.90 6.42
C LEU A 81 -17.94 2.74 5.14
N ASN A 82 -17.00 3.65 4.92
CA ASN A 82 -16.85 4.35 3.66
C ASN A 82 -15.85 3.59 2.78
N ILE A 83 -16.33 2.97 1.70
CA ILE A 83 -15.54 2.18 0.78
C ILE A 83 -15.92 2.54 -0.65
N LYS A 84 -14.95 2.92 -1.49
CA LYS A 84 -15.20 3.36 -2.88
C LYS A 84 -16.33 4.41 -3.00
N SER A 85 -16.36 5.38 -2.08
CA SER A 85 -17.41 6.42 -2.00
C SER A 85 -18.82 5.90 -1.68
N GLN A 86 -18.96 4.62 -1.31
CA GLN A 86 -20.20 4.03 -0.79
C GLN A 86 -20.15 3.99 0.73
N LYS A 87 -21.28 4.30 1.37
CA LYS A 87 -21.40 4.36 2.82
C LYS A 87 -22.29 3.21 3.28
N GLU A 88 -21.66 2.20 3.86
CA GLU A 88 -22.33 0.98 4.28
C GLU A 88 -22.41 0.89 5.81
N PRO A 89 -23.62 0.76 6.40
CA PRO A 89 -23.74 0.50 7.82
C PRO A 89 -23.24 -0.91 8.13
N ILE A 90 -22.33 -1.04 9.08
CA ILE A 90 -21.74 -2.33 9.45
C ILE A 90 -21.69 -2.52 10.97
N GLN A 91 -21.61 -3.79 11.37
CA GLN A 91 -21.27 -4.19 12.72
C GLN A 91 -19.93 -4.93 12.74
N LEU A 92 -19.16 -4.68 13.79
CA LEU A 92 -17.83 -5.24 13.98
C LEU A 92 -17.71 -5.86 15.38
N ARG A 93 -16.91 -6.91 15.52
CA ARG A 93 -16.42 -7.38 16.83
C ARG A 93 -14.92 -7.12 16.93
N VAL A 94 -14.49 -6.51 18.02
CA VAL A 94 -13.05 -6.28 18.26
C VAL A 94 -12.36 -7.61 18.58
N THR A 95 -11.35 -7.98 17.80
CA THR A 95 -10.61 -9.25 17.94
C THR A 95 -9.18 -9.06 18.44
N ASN A 96 -8.58 -7.89 18.21
CA ASN A 96 -7.25 -7.57 18.68
C ASN A 96 -7.11 -6.07 18.94
N ILE A 97 -6.32 -5.68 19.95
CA ILE A 97 -6.02 -4.29 20.28
C ILE A 97 -4.51 -4.17 20.48
N SER A 98 -3.93 -3.14 19.87
CA SER A 98 -2.54 -2.72 20.06
C SER A 98 -2.49 -1.19 20.12
N LYS A 99 -1.32 -0.63 20.46
CA LYS A 99 -1.14 0.81 20.65
C LYS A 99 -1.62 1.67 19.47
N GLU A 100 -1.45 1.16 18.25
CA GLU A 100 -1.69 1.91 17.00
C GLU A 100 -2.73 1.24 16.10
N ARG A 101 -3.27 0.09 16.51
CA ARG A 101 -4.17 -0.69 15.66
C ARG A 101 -5.21 -1.45 16.45
N VAL A 102 -6.44 -1.44 15.93
CA VAL A 102 -7.53 -2.30 16.39
C VAL A 102 -7.94 -3.23 15.26
N GLY A 103 -7.85 -4.53 15.49
CA GLY A 103 -8.38 -5.55 14.59
C GLY A 103 -9.84 -5.87 14.90
N CYS A 104 -10.66 -5.92 13.86
CA CYS A 104 -12.09 -6.18 13.96
C CYS A 104 -12.51 -7.26 12.96
N GLU A 105 -13.44 -8.13 13.34
CA GLU A 105 -14.17 -9.02 12.42
C GLU A 105 -15.55 -8.44 12.11
N PHE A 106 -16.08 -8.69 10.92
CA PHE A 106 -17.44 -8.30 10.56
C PHE A 106 -18.47 -9.20 11.23
N ILE A 107 -19.58 -8.61 11.68
CA ILE A 107 -20.76 -9.32 12.16
C ILE A 107 -21.86 -9.17 11.11
N ASP A 108 -22.38 -10.30 10.62
CA ASP A 108 -23.55 -10.37 9.71
C ASP A 108 -23.47 -9.41 8.51
N LEU A 109 -22.36 -9.51 7.77
CA LEU A 109 -22.12 -8.64 6.61
C LEU A 109 -23.11 -8.91 5.48
N GLU A 110 -23.71 -7.85 4.93
CA GLU A 110 -24.66 -7.95 3.82
C GLU A 110 -24.00 -8.62 2.59
N SER A 111 -24.77 -9.43 1.85
CA SER A 111 -24.30 -10.14 0.66
C SER A 111 -23.68 -9.21 -0.39
N SER A 112 -24.29 -8.03 -0.61
CA SER A 112 -23.81 -7.02 -1.56
C SER A 112 -22.40 -6.52 -1.19
N LEU A 113 -22.19 -6.13 0.07
CA LEU A 113 -20.88 -5.75 0.58
C LEU A 113 -19.90 -6.91 0.54
N LYS A 114 -20.34 -8.14 0.83
CA LYS A 114 -19.48 -9.34 0.75
C LYS A 114 -18.95 -9.57 -0.66
N GLU A 115 -19.80 -9.40 -1.67
CA GLU A 115 -19.41 -9.49 -3.07
C GLU A 115 -18.45 -8.37 -3.47
N MET A 116 -18.68 -7.15 -2.99
CA MET A 116 -17.74 -6.04 -3.18
C MET A 116 -16.38 -6.37 -2.55
N LEU A 117 -16.36 -6.82 -1.28
CA LEU A 117 -15.15 -7.22 -0.57
C LEU A 117 -14.41 -8.38 -1.28
N LYS A 118 -15.14 -9.31 -1.90
CA LYS A 118 -14.55 -10.34 -2.77
C LYS A 118 -13.89 -9.73 -4.01
N LYS A 119 -14.58 -8.81 -4.70
CA LYS A 119 -14.03 -8.17 -5.90
C LYS A 119 -12.76 -7.38 -5.59
N ILE A 120 -12.74 -6.60 -4.50
CA ILE A 120 -11.54 -5.83 -4.12
C ILE A 120 -10.40 -6.73 -3.64
N SER A 121 -10.70 -7.95 -3.17
CA SER A 121 -9.67 -8.93 -2.80
C SER A 121 -9.04 -9.62 -4.01
N ASP A 122 -9.60 -9.44 -5.21
CA ASP A 122 -9.01 -9.90 -6.47
C ASP A 122 -8.07 -8.80 -7.02
N PRO A 123 -6.74 -9.01 -6.99
CA PRO A 123 -5.79 -8.04 -7.50
C PRO A 123 -6.02 -7.66 -8.98
N LEU A 124 -6.53 -8.59 -9.81
CA LEU A 124 -6.81 -8.30 -11.22
C LEU A 124 -7.95 -7.30 -11.36
N PHE A 125 -8.98 -7.41 -10.52
CA PHE A 125 -10.07 -6.46 -10.51
C PHE A 125 -9.59 -5.04 -10.19
N LEU A 126 -8.68 -4.89 -9.22
CA LEU A 126 -8.12 -3.59 -8.84
C LEU A 126 -7.39 -2.91 -9.99
N THR A 127 -6.61 -3.68 -10.76
CA THR A 127 -5.88 -3.12 -11.91
C THR A 127 -6.74 -2.72 -13.10
N LYS A 128 -7.99 -3.21 -13.19
CA LYS A 128 -8.92 -2.83 -14.26
C LYS A 128 -9.57 -1.47 -14.05
N GLU A 129 -9.40 -0.90 -12.86
CA GLU A 129 -9.96 0.39 -12.48
C GLU A 129 -8.90 1.49 -12.42
N LEU A 130 -7.71 1.28 -12.98
CA LEU A 130 -6.67 2.30 -13.03
C LEU A 130 -7.16 3.49 -13.86
N LYS A 131 -7.13 4.69 -13.28
CA LYS A 131 -7.54 5.94 -13.92
C LYS A 131 -6.35 6.86 -14.05
N LEU A 132 -6.14 7.40 -15.26
CA LEU A 132 -5.13 8.42 -15.47
C LEU A 132 -5.50 9.68 -14.70
N ILE A 133 -4.58 10.17 -13.86
CA ILE A 133 -4.75 11.43 -13.13
C ILE A 133 -4.62 12.59 -14.13
N PRO A 134 -5.63 13.50 -14.21
CA PRO A 134 -5.54 14.68 -15.06
C PRO A 134 -4.38 15.58 -14.66
N GLY A 135 -3.66 16.12 -15.65
CA GLY A 135 -2.51 17.00 -15.42
C GLY A 135 -1.16 16.28 -15.36
N SER A 136 -1.12 14.96 -15.57
CA SER A 136 0.11 14.28 -15.96
C SER A 136 0.66 14.94 -17.24
N GLN A 137 1.92 15.37 -17.20
CA GLN A 137 2.55 16.19 -18.24
C GLN A 137 2.83 15.36 -19.50
N GLN A 138 3.23 16.02 -20.59
CA GLN A 138 3.55 15.40 -21.88
C GLN A 138 4.53 14.21 -21.78
N PHE A 139 5.39 14.16 -20.74
CA PHE A 139 6.44 13.16 -20.57
C PHE A 139 6.28 12.26 -19.33
N ASN A 140 5.14 12.32 -18.63
CA ASN A 140 4.87 11.43 -17.51
C ASN A 140 3.40 11.04 -17.43
N GLY A 141 3.12 9.92 -16.81
CA GLY A 141 1.76 9.45 -16.59
C GLY A 141 1.64 8.80 -15.24
N TRP A 142 0.52 9.08 -14.58
CA TRP A 142 0.18 8.46 -13.31
C TRP A 142 -1.24 7.91 -13.37
N TYR A 143 -1.34 6.60 -13.34
CA TYR A 143 -2.58 5.87 -13.20
C TYR A 143 -2.78 5.49 -11.74
N HIS A 144 -3.92 5.87 -11.19
CA HIS A 144 -4.30 5.57 -9.81
C HIS A 144 -5.49 4.62 -9.78
N GLY A 145 -5.42 3.62 -8.90
CA GLY A 145 -6.46 2.62 -8.67
C GLY A 145 -6.73 2.41 -7.20
N ALA A 146 -7.71 1.57 -6.90
CA ALA A 146 -8.12 1.32 -5.52
C ALA A 146 -7.09 0.49 -4.75
N PHE A 147 -7.13 0.61 -3.42
CA PHE A 147 -6.32 -0.17 -2.46
C PHE A 147 -4.82 -0.10 -2.72
N GLY A 148 -4.31 1.12 -2.99
CA GLY A 148 -2.89 1.43 -3.20
C GLY A 148 -2.29 0.79 -4.45
N THR A 149 -3.14 0.54 -5.46
CA THR A 149 -2.66 0.13 -6.77
C THR A 149 -2.35 1.37 -7.58
N ASP A 150 -1.08 1.60 -7.89
CA ASP A 150 -0.61 2.78 -8.62
C ASP A 150 0.35 2.37 -9.72
N PHE A 151 0.27 3.05 -10.86
CA PHE A 151 1.23 2.90 -11.95
C PHE A 151 1.72 4.27 -12.37
N TYR A 152 3.01 4.53 -12.16
CA TYR A 152 3.67 5.76 -12.56
C TYR A 152 4.77 5.45 -13.57
N PHE A 153 4.89 6.30 -14.58
CA PHE A 153 5.96 6.19 -15.58
C PHE A 153 6.38 7.55 -16.11
N THR A 154 7.59 7.59 -16.64
CA THR A 154 8.11 8.72 -17.41
C THR A 154 8.63 8.24 -18.74
N VAL A 155 8.51 9.10 -19.76
CA VAL A 155 9.00 8.84 -21.11
C VAL A 155 10.00 9.92 -21.55
N THR A 156 10.86 9.58 -22.49
CA THR A 156 11.72 10.54 -23.20
C THR A 156 10.90 11.37 -24.20
N PRO A 157 11.45 12.47 -24.74
CA PRO A 157 10.83 13.20 -25.85
C PRO A 157 10.53 12.33 -27.07
N GLU A 158 11.32 11.28 -27.27
CA GLU A 158 11.17 10.28 -28.34
C GLU A 158 10.12 9.20 -28.01
N SER A 159 9.40 9.35 -26.90
CA SER A 159 8.37 8.41 -26.41
C SER A 159 8.89 7.05 -25.94
N GLU A 160 10.16 6.94 -25.56
CA GLU A 160 10.72 5.74 -24.93
C GLU A 160 10.51 5.78 -23.42
N ILE A 161 10.21 4.64 -22.78
CA ILE A 161 10.07 4.61 -21.31
C ILE A 161 11.45 4.82 -20.66
N LYS A 162 11.55 5.82 -19.79
CA LYS A 162 12.76 6.11 -19.00
C LYS A 162 12.75 5.36 -17.67
N ASN A 163 11.60 5.31 -17.02
CA ASN A 163 11.36 4.53 -15.81
C ASN A 163 9.86 4.30 -15.62
N PHE A 164 9.54 3.29 -14.83
CA PHE A 164 8.22 3.11 -14.26
C PHE A 164 8.29 2.49 -12.88
N ILE A 165 7.24 2.69 -12.10
CA ILE A 165 6.97 1.98 -10.86
C ILE A 165 5.51 1.54 -10.84
N PHE A 166 5.30 0.27 -10.52
CA PHE A 166 3.99 -0.31 -10.32
C PHE A 166 3.85 -0.79 -8.88
N CYS A 167 2.94 -0.17 -8.14
CA CYS A 167 2.62 -0.45 -6.75
C CYS A 167 1.40 -1.37 -6.68
N PHE A 168 1.49 -2.44 -5.88
CA PHE A 168 0.39 -3.38 -5.67
C PHE A 168 0.58 -4.18 -4.38
N SER A 169 -0.51 -4.38 -3.65
CA SER A 169 -0.63 -5.17 -2.41
C SER A 169 0.54 -5.10 -1.41
N GLY A 170 1.32 -4.04 -1.33
CA GLY A 170 2.30 -3.79 -0.27
C GLY A 170 3.69 -3.71 -0.84
N ASN A 171 3.77 -3.87 -2.16
CA ASN A 171 4.97 -4.05 -2.90
C ASN A 171 5.00 -3.07 -4.05
N PHE A 172 6.19 -2.98 -4.61
CA PHE A 172 6.37 -2.36 -5.90
C PHE A 172 7.26 -3.23 -6.77
N VAL A 173 7.10 -3.04 -8.07
CA VAL A 173 8.09 -3.37 -9.08
C VAL A 173 8.46 -2.07 -9.77
N ARG A 174 9.75 -1.77 -9.82
CA ARG A 174 10.30 -0.58 -10.46
C ARG A 174 11.28 -1.00 -11.53
N TRP A 175 11.28 -0.29 -12.65
CA TRP A 175 12.34 -0.36 -13.63
C TRP A 175 12.88 1.05 -13.90
N THR A 176 14.20 1.16 -13.96
CA THR A 176 14.90 2.38 -14.39
C THR A 176 15.97 2.00 -15.40
N ILE A 177 16.33 2.94 -16.28
CA ILE A 177 17.42 2.73 -17.24
C ILE A 177 18.78 2.45 -16.56
N GLU A 178 18.99 2.99 -15.36
CA GLU A 178 20.25 2.90 -14.61
C GLU A 178 20.36 1.60 -13.78
N ASP A 179 19.28 1.21 -13.10
CA ASP A 179 19.29 0.11 -12.13
C ASP A 179 18.63 -1.18 -12.66
N GLY A 180 17.97 -1.10 -13.82
CA GLY A 180 17.09 -2.16 -14.31
C GLY A 180 15.93 -2.45 -13.36
N VAL A 181 15.50 -3.71 -13.34
CA VAL A 181 14.34 -4.16 -12.56
C VAL A 181 14.68 -4.32 -11.09
N ASN A 182 13.90 -3.68 -10.22
CA ASN A 182 13.95 -3.81 -8.77
C ASN A 182 12.57 -4.16 -8.21
N THR A 183 12.55 -4.91 -7.13
CA THR A 183 11.34 -5.19 -6.35
C THR A 183 11.50 -4.64 -4.95
N GLY A 184 10.40 -4.47 -4.23
CA GLY A 184 10.47 -4.08 -2.84
C GLY A 184 9.13 -4.05 -2.16
N SER A 185 9.11 -3.40 -1.00
CA SER A 185 7.91 -3.20 -0.20
C SER A 185 7.68 -1.73 0.09
N ILE A 186 6.40 -1.39 0.20
CA ILE A 186 5.87 -0.06 0.46
C ILE A 186 5.53 0.00 1.94
N SER A 187 6.14 0.93 2.67
CA SER A 187 5.80 1.19 4.07
C SER A 187 5.55 2.68 4.27
N PRO A 188 4.56 3.09 5.06
CA PRO A 188 4.50 4.48 5.50
C PRO A 188 5.78 4.89 6.22
N LEU A 189 6.20 6.12 5.99
CA LEU A 189 7.02 6.84 6.93
C LEU A 189 6.15 7.22 8.12
N ASP A 190 6.67 7.09 9.34
CA ASP A 190 5.99 7.50 10.59
C ASP A 190 5.91 9.04 10.72
N GLU A 191 5.45 9.75 9.68
CA GLU A 191 5.18 11.18 9.74
C GLU A 191 3.67 11.38 9.98
N LYS A 192 3.34 11.83 11.19
CA LYS A 192 1.98 12.18 11.59
C LYS A 192 1.75 13.67 11.32
N THR A 193 1.13 14.02 10.21
CA THR A 193 0.58 15.37 10.00
C THR A 193 -0.95 15.31 9.96
N GLU A 194 -1.60 16.01 10.88
CA GLU A 194 -3.06 16.15 10.94
C GLU A 194 -3.45 17.56 10.51
N GLU A 195 -4.29 17.68 9.48
CA GLU A 195 -4.94 18.93 9.11
C GLU A 195 -6.46 18.71 9.04
N SER A 196 -7.23 19.49 9.81
CA SER A 196 -8.70 19.50 9.76
C SER A 196 -9.37 18.12 10.00
N GLY A 197 -8.79 17.28 10.87
CA GLY A 197 -9.29 15.93 11.15
C GLY A 197 -9.03 14.91 10.03
N VAL A 198 -8.25 15.30 9.03
CA VAL A 198 -7.69 14.42 7.99
C VAL A 198 -6.21 14.24 8.30
N ILE A 199 -5.78 12.99 8.45
CA ILE A 199 -4.37 12.68 8.65
C ILE A 199 -3.73 12.36 7.32
N TRP A 200 -2.71 13.13 7.00
CA TRP A 200 -1.85 12.96 5.84
C TRP A 200 -0.68 12.06 6.25
N LEU A 201 -0.60 10.89 5.64
CA LEU A 201 0.54 9.98 5.79
C LEU A 201 1.36 10.12 4.51
N GLU A 202 2.03 11.27 4.40
CA GLU A 202 2.49 11.81 3.11
C GLU A 202 3.94 11.49 2.74
N THR A 203 4.52 10.45 3.32
CA THR A 203 5.75 9.89 2.73
C THR A 203 5.71 8.38 2.72
N VAL A 204 5.81 7.81 1.52
CA VAL A 204 5.95 6.39 1.31
C VAL A 204 7.44 6.06 1.25
N LEU A 205 7.90 5.20 2.15
CA LEU A 205 9.22 4.59 2.07
C LEU A 205 9.18 3.36 1.17
N LEU A 206 9.94 3.41 0.08
CA LEU A 206 10.22 2.27 -0.78
C LEU A 206 11.43 1.52 -0.23
N ARG A 207 11.21 0.32 0.31
CA ARG A 207 12.28 -0.58 0.76
C ARG A 207 12.59 -1.56 -0.36
N VAL A 208 13.72 -1.37 -1.03
CA VAL A 208 14.18 -2.25 -2.11
C VAL A 208 14.62 -3.59 -1.53
N ASP A 209 14.20 -4.69 -2.15
CA ASP A 209 14.64 -6.03 -1.77
C ASP A 209 16.12 -6.22 -2.12
N VAL A 210 16.88 -6.95 -1.29
CA VAL A 210 18.31 -7.24 -1.55
C VAL A 210 18.49 -7.98 -2.89
N ASN A 211 17.54 -8.87 -3.21
CA ASN A 211 17.47 -9.58 -4.48
C ASN A 211 16.08 -9.39 -5.08
N LYS A 212 16.00 -9.41 -6.42
CA LYS A 212 14.72 -9.37 -7.13
C LYS A 212 13.83 -10.53 -6.68
N ASP A 213 12.62 -10.22 -6.23
CA ASP A 213 11.62 -11.22 -5.85
C ASP A 213 10.83 -11.67 -7.10
N CYS A 214 11.11 -12.90 -7.55
CA CYS A 214 10.46 -13.49 -8.72
C CYS A 214 8.93 -13.60 -8.57
N ASN A 215 8.42 -13.77 -7.36
CA ASN A 215 6.97 -13.84 -7.13
C ASN A 215 6.32 -12.47 -7.27
N LYS A 216 6.93 -11.41 -6.71
CA LYS A 216 6.48 -10.02 -6.92
C LYS A 216 6.48 -9.66 -8.41
N LEU A 217 7.55 -10.02 -9.14
CA LEU A 217 7.62 -9.80 -10.58
C LEU A 217 6.53 -10.56 -11.35
N ARG A 218 6.33 -11.85 -11.05
CA ARG A 218 5.29 -12.66 -11.68
C ARG A 218 3.90 -12.06 -11.46
N ILE A 219 3.59 -11.65 -10.23
CA ILE A 219 2.33 -10.99 -9.89
C ILE A 219 2.20 -9.67 -10.67
N ALA A 220 3.22 -8.81 -10.63
CA ALA A 220 3.21 -7.54 -11.35
C ALA A 220 2.94 -7.72 -12.85
N LYS A 221 3.58 -8.70 -13.51
CA LYS A 221 3.33 -9.02 -14.93
C LYS A 221 1.87 -9.40 -15.19
N GLN A 222 1.31 -10.29 -14.36
CA GLN A 222 -0.09 -10.71 -14.47
C GLN A 222 -1.05 -9.52 -14.31
N LEU A 223 -0.76 -8.64 -13.34
CA LEU A 223 -1.54 -7.45 -13.04
C LEU A 223 -1.46 -6.39 -14.15
N ILE A 224 -0.26 -6.09 -14.64
CA ILE A 224 -0.06 -5.17 -15.76
C ILE A 224 -0.79 -5.69 -17.01
N LEU A 225 -0.65 -6.98 -17.33
CA LEU A 225 -1.32 -7.59 -18.47
C LEU A 225 -2.86 -7.50 -18.34
N GLY A 226 -3.38 -7.80 -17.14
CA GLY A 226 -4.81 -7.78 -16.83
C GLY A 226 -5.44 -6.40 -16.60
N SER A 227 -4.63 -5.35 -16.53
CA SER A 227 -5.08 -3.97 -16.25
C SER A 227 -5.84 -3.34 -17.42
N ASN A 228 -6.37 -2.13 -17.21
CA ASN A 228 -6.91 -1.28 -18.29
C ASN A 228 -5.89 -0.25 -18.83
N LEU A 229 -4.59 -0.45 -18.60
CA LEU A 229 -3.54 0.39 -19.20
C LEU A 229 -3.56 0.30 -20.74
N PRO A 230 -3.09 1.34 -21.46
CA PRO A 230 -2.91 1.27 -22.92
C PRO A 230 -2.04 0.09 -23.33
N GLN A 231 -2.41 -0.60 -24.41
CA GLN A 231 -1.71 -1.83 -24.83
C GLN A 231 -0.23 -1.62 -25.13
N GLY A 232 0.14 -0.49 -25.75
CA GLY A 232 1.55 -0.16 -26.01
C GLY A 232 2.36 -0.02 -24.72
N LEU A 233 1.79 0.64 -23.70
CA LEU A 233 2.42 0.80 -22.39
C LEU A 233 2.61 -0.55 -21.70
N LYS A 234 1.60 -1.44 -21.76
CA LYS A 234 1.72 -2.79 -21.22
C LYS A 234 2.89 -3.56 -21.84
N ASN A 235 2.99 -3.56 -23.17
CA ASN A 235 4.03 -4.30 -23.88
C ASN A 235 5.43 -3.81 -23.48
N LEU A 236 5.64 -2.48 -23.50
CA LEU A 236 6.92 -1.88 -23.11
C LEU A 236 7.31 -2.25 -21.67
N CYS A 237 6.35 -2.22 -20.74
CA CYS A 237 6.61 -2.62 -19.36
C CYS A 237 7.02 -4.10 -19.28
N LEU A 238 6.30 -4.98 -19.97
CA LEU A 238 6.56 -6.42 -19.92
C LEU A 238 7.93 -6.78 -20.51
N GLU A 239 8.33 -6.13 -21.60
CA GLU A 239 9.67 -6.27 -22.20
C GLU A 239 10.77 -5.95 -21.18
N HIS A 240 10.64 -4.82 -20.48
CA HIS A 240 11.62 -4.44 -19.45
C HIS A 240 11.61 -5.32 -18.20
N LEU A 241 10.48 -5.98 -17.88
CA LEU A 241 10.41 -6.93 -16.76
C LEU A 241 10.92 -8.33 -17.12
N GLU A 242 11.27 -8.59 -18.37
CA GLU A 242 11.86 -9.85 -18.84
C GLU A 242 13.39 -9.83 -18.92
N ALA A 243 14.00 -8.64 -18.86
CA ALA A 243 15.44 -8.42 -18.84
C ALA A 243 16.07 -8.54 -17.44
#